data_AF-A0A4Q2X5Z9-F1
#
_entry.id   AF-A0A4Q2X5Z9-F1
#
_cell.length_a   1.000
_cell.length_b   1.000
_cell.length_c   1.000
_cell.angle_alpha   90.00
_cell.angle_beta   90.00
_cell.angle_gamma   90.00
#
_symmetry.space_group_name_H-M   'P 1'
#
loop_
_entity.id
_entity.type
_entity.pdbx_description
1 polymer ?
#
loop_
_entity_poly.entity_id
_entity_poly.type
_entity_poly.pdbx_seq_one_letter_code
_entity_poly.pdbx_strand_id
1 'polypeptide(L)'
;MKLTIFHPLSALMALSIATASAQGTPPPLAPLPKVPKEAVASGKVSSAAPADVVASAVAAVARLGEEVVMGRYQVAVEKMNPEWKDRVAKRMGGMEALEKQLSGVAKQMVQQGVSMISFKPQGQPRSFEVGPGRKVETVNGEQVESLVFNKWMVLIPTSTKFRILRQGDPKPLVIESIGFQVAVSDKGKNDWTFIDGSGLSVNDLRSIYATLPQDIELPPVEKRESR
;
A
#
# COMPACT_ATOMS: atom_id res chain seq x y z
N MET A 1 23.03 42.13 3.13
CA MET A 1 21.98 41.19 2.69
C MET A 1 22.66 39.95 2.11
N LYS A 2 22.54 38.79 2.77
CA LYS A 2 22.98 37.50 2.24
C LYS A 2 21.73 36.63 2.09
N LEU A 3 21.43 36.25 0.85
CA LEU A 3 20.32 35.40 0.47
C LEU A 3 20.72 33.95 0.77
N THR A 4 20.19 33.35 1.83
CA THR A 4 20.39 31.93 2.13
C THR A 4 19.30 31.14 1.41
N ILE A 5 19.72 30.33 0.46
CA ILE A 5 18.87 29.49 -0.39
C ILE A 5 18.23 28.40 0.48
N PHE A 6 16.91 28.49 0.67
CA PHE A 6 16.10 27.45 1.31
C PHE A 6 16.09 26.20 0.43
N HIS A 7 16.62 25.10 0.95
CA HIS A 7 16.52 23.78 0.33
C HIS A 7 15.11 23.22 0.59
N PRO A 8 14.39 22.72 -0.44
CA PRO A 8 13.12 22.04 -0.22
C PRO A 8 13.37 20.69 0.46
N LEU A 9 12.53 20.39 1.46
CA LEU A 9 12.54 19.17 2.26
C LEU A 9 12.11 17.97 1.39
N SER A 10 13.01 17.49 0.54
CA SER A 10 12.90 16.24 -0.21
C SER A 10 13.72 15.16 0.49
N ALA A 11 13.07 14.43 1.39
CA ALA A 11 13.53 13.15 1.95
C ALA A 11 12.27 12.52 2.57
N LEU A 12 11.78 11.35 2.17
CA LEU A 12 12.46 10.08 2.01
C LEU A 12 11.54 9.16 1.15
N MET A 13 12.14 8.16 0.50
CA MET A 13 11.54 7.09 -0.34
C MET A 13 11.51 7.35 -1.85
N ALA A 14 12.69 7.18 -2.45
CA ALA A 14 12.83 6.61 -3.79
C ALA A 14 14.17 5.88 -3.85
N LEU A 15 14.18 4.55 -3.78
CA LEU A 15 15.28 3.75 -4.32
C LEU A 15 14.74 2.99 -5.53
N SER A 16 14.91 3.60 -6.68
CA SER A 16 14.75 2.99 -7.99
C SER A 16 16.11 3.00 -8.67
N ILE A 17 16.68 1.82 -8.92
CA ILE A 17 17.76 1.65 -9.90
C ILE A 17 17.31 0.59 -10.88
N ALA A 18 17.08 1.02 -12.12
CA ALA A 18 16.90 0.17 -13.28
C ALA A 18 18.19 0.15 -14.10
N THR A 19 18.60 -1.08 -14.44
CA THR A 19 19.17 -1.56 -15.71
C THR A 19 20.48 -0.97 -16.25
N ALA A 20 21.40 -1.88 -16.56
CA ALA A 20 22.21 -1.79 -17.77
C ALA A 20 22.29 -3.18 -18.45
N SER A 21 21.96 -3.16 -19.75
CA SER A 21 21.91 -4.26 -20.69
C SER A 21 23.30 -4.76 -21.10
N ALA A 22 23.39 -6.04 -21.47
CA ALA A 22 24.45 -6.52 -22.36
C ALA A 22 23.84 -7.42 -23.44
N GLN A 23 24.20 -7.10 -24.68
CA GLN A 23 23.76 -7.70 -25.93
C GLN A 23 24.31 -9.11 -26.13
N GLY A 24 23.52 -9.95 -26.79
CA GLY A 24 23.97 -11.23 -27.34
C GLY A 24 22.80 -11.93 -28.02
N THR A 25 22.63 -11.74 -29.32
CA THR A 25 21.70 -12.52 -30.14
C THR A 25 22.16 -13.98 -30.24
N PRO A 26 21.36 -14.97 -29.80
CA PRO A 26 21.61 -16.37 -30.14
C PRO A 26 20.97 -16.71 -31.51
N PRO A 27 21.53 -17.68 -32.26
CA PRO A 27 21.08 -18.08 -33.59
C PRO A 27 19.67 -18.69 -33.57
N PRO A 28 18.95 -18.74 -34.73
CA PRO A 28 17.59 -19.23 -34.79
C PRO A 28 17.55 -20.74 -34.47
N LEU A 29 16.84 -21.09 -33.40
CA LEU A 29 16.54 -22.47 -33.04
C LEU A 29 15.42 -23.02 -33.93
N ALA A 30 15.61 -24.22 -34.45
CA ALA A 30 14.67 -24.95 -35.30
C ALA A 30 13.29 -25.12 -34.62
N PRO A 31 12.20 -25.29 -35.39
CA PRO A 31 10.86 -25.42 -34.83
C PRO A 31 10.72 -26.69 -34.00
N LEU A 32 10.38 -26.55 -32.72
CA LEU A 32 10.02 -27.68 -31.87
C LEU A 32 8.65 -28.27 -32.27
N PRO A 33 8.47 -29.60 -32.14
CA PRO A 33 7.23 -30.28 -32.48
C PRO A 33 6.05 -29.85 -31.59
N LYS A 34 4.86 -29.75 -32.20
CA LYS A 34 3.60 -29.31 -31.58
C LYS A 34 3.16 -30.32 -30.50
N VAL A 35 3.30 -29.94 -29.23
CA VAL A 35 2.59 -30.59 -28.12
C VAL A 35 1.16 -30.03 -28.06
N PRO A 36 0.11 -30.87 -27.97
CA PRO A 36 -1.27 -30.40 -27.81
C PRO A 36 -1.39 -29.60 -26.53
N LYS A 37 -1.75 -28.31 -26.66
CA LYS A 37 -1.94 -27.42 -25.52
C LYS A 37 -3.28 -27.75 -24.87
N GLU A 38 -3.19 -28.64 -23.89
CA GLU A 38 -4.16 -28.88 -22.83
C GLU A 38 -4.75 -27.56 -22.34
N ALA A 39 -6.06 -27.56 -22.15
CA ALA A 39 -6.86 -26.39 -21.85
C ALA A 39 -6.31 -25.65 -20.63
N VAL A 40 -5.72 -24.48 -20.87
CA VAL A 40 -5.46 -23.49 -19.83
C VAL A 40 -6.84 -23.06 -19.34
N ALA A 41 -7.26 -23.61 -18.19
CA ALA A 41 -8.40 -23.11 -17.45
C ALA A 41 -8.21 -21.60 -17.26
N SER A 42 -9.07 -20.84 -17.94
CA SER A 42 -9.11 -19.39 -17.88
C SER A 42 -9.49 -18.99 -16.46
N GLY A 43 -8.51 -18.62 -15.65
CA GLY A 43 -8.70 -18.15 -14.28
C GLY A 43 -9.27 -16.73 -14.23
N LYS A 44 -10.53 -16.55 -14.64
CA LYS A 44 -11.44 -15.57 -14.00
C LYS A 44 -11.94 -16.26 -12.73
N VAL A 45 -12.00 -15.66 -11.54
CA VAL A 45 -12.62 -14.37 -11.20
C VAL A 45 -11.92 -13.85 -9.93
N SER A 46 -11.22 -12.72 -10.00
CA SER A 46 -11.12 -11.87 -8.80
C SER A 46 -12.49 -11.29 -8.60
N SER A 47 -13.22 -11.80 -7.60
CA SER A 47 -14.57 -11.35 -7.31
C SER A 47 -14.46 -10.03 -6.52
N ALA A 48 -15.25 -9.03 -6.92
CA ALA A 48 -15.36 -7.80 -6.16
C ALA A 48 -16.02 -8.09 -4.81
N ALA A 49 -15.55 -7.45 -3.75
CA ALA A 49 -16.15 -7.61 -2.44
C ALA A 49 -17.60 -7.13 -2.43
N PRO A 50 -18.47 -7.76 -1.63
CA PRO A 50 -19.82 -7.24 -1.37
C PRO A 50 -19.80 -5.76 -0.95
N ALA A 51 -20.82 -5.02 -1.33
CA ALA A 51 -20.88 -3.57 -1.13
C ALA A 51 -20.77 -3.16 0.34
N ASP A 52 -21.34 -3.96 1.26
CA ASP A 52 -21.26 -3.79 2.70
C ASP A 52 -19.83 -3.99 3.23
N VAL A 53 -19.08 -4.94 2.68
CA VAL A 53 -17.65 -5.14 3.00
C VAL A 53 -16.84 -3.93 2.54
N VAL A 54 -17.07 -3.44 1.32
CA VAL A 54 -16.40 -2.22 0.82
C VAL A 54 -16.73 -1.01 1.68
N ALA A 55 -18.01 -0.82 2.03
CA ALA A 55 -18.45 0.27 2.89
C ALA A 55 -17.81 0.19 4.28
N SER A 56 -17.71 -1.01 4.85
CA SER A 56 -17.03 -1.27 6.12
C SER A 56 -15.54 -0.89 6.06
N ALA A 57 -14.84 -1.26 4.99
CA ALA A 57 -13.43 -0.90 4.78
C ALA A 57 -13.23 0.62 4.67
N VAL A 58 -14.08 1.30 3.90
CA VAL A 58 -14.06 2.77 3.76
C VAL A 58 -14.30 3.45 5.09
N ALA A 59 -15.29 2.99 5.86
CA ALA A 59 -15.56 3.51 7.19
C ALA A 59 -14.38 3.29 8.15
N ALA A 60 -13.70 2.15 8.06
CA ALA A 60 -12.51 1.87 8.86
C ALA A 60 -11.34 2.80 8.53
N VAL A 61 -11.11 3.10 7.23
CA VAL A 61 -10.11 4.10 6.82
C VAL A 61 -10.49 5.51 7.26
N ALA A 62 -11.77 5.89 7.22
CA ALA A 62 -12.22 7.18 7.73
C ALA A 62 -11.93 7.33 9.23
N ARG A 63 -12.26 6.32 10.04
CA ARG A 63 -11.95 6.30 11.48
C ARG A 63 -10.45 6.35 11.76
N LEU A 64 -9.65 5.62 10.99
CA LEU A 64 -8.18 5.72 11.09
C LEU A 64 -7.72 7.16 10.84
N GLY A 65 -8.25 7.81 9.81
CA GLY A 65 -7.97 9.19 9.48
C GLY A 65 -8.33 10.17 10.60
N GLU A 66 -9.48 9.97 11.24
CA GLU A 66 -9.93 10.78 12.39
C GLU A 66 -8.93 10.71 13.57
N GLU A 67 -8.49 9.50 13.93
CA GLU A 67 -7.50 9.28 14.99
C GLU A 67 -6.17 9.98 14.67
N VAL A 68 -5.69 9.85 13.43
CA VAL A 68 -4.42 10.46 12.99
C VAL A 68 -4.52 11.99 12.96
N VAL A 69 -5.65 12.56 12.53
CA VAL A 69 -5.89 14.02 12.58
C VAL A 69 -5.90 14.54 14.01
N MET A 70 -6.37 13.75 14.98
CA MET A 70 -6.28 14.07 16.41
C MET A 70 -4.86 13.90 16.99
N GLY A 71 -3.86 13.56 16.16
CA GLY A 71 -2.48 13.37 16.57
C GLY A 71 -2.19 12.00 17.19
N ARG A 72 -3.15 11.05 17.14
CA ARG A 72 -3.00 9.70 17.68
C ARG A 72 -2.35 8.76 16.67
N TYR A 73 -1.17 9.15 16.18
CA TYR A 73 -0.42 8.42 15.16
C TYR A 73 -0.12 6.96 15.53
N GLN A 74 -0.05 6.66 16.82
CA GLN A 74 0.19 5.30 17.31
C GLN A 74 -0.89 4.30 16.85
N VAL A 75 -2.15 4.75 16.71
CA VAL A 75 -3.25 3.91 16.22
C VAL A 75 -2.95 3.36 14.82
N ALA A 76 -2.32 4.16 13.95
CA ALA A 76 -1.92 3.71 12.62
C ALA A 76 -0.81 2.65 12.66
N VAL A 77 0.09 2.72 13.64
CA VAL A 77 1.16 1.73 13.84
C VAL A 77 0.60 0.41 14.38
N GLU A 78 -0.38 0.49 15.29
CA GLU A 78 -1.06 -0.66 15.88
C GLU A 78 -1.95 -1.39 14.87
N LYS A 79 -2.67 -0.64 14.03
CA LYS A 79 -3.54 -1.18 12.98
C LYS A 79 -2.81 -1.49 11.67
N MET A 80 -1.49 -1.33 11.62
CA MET A 80 -0.71 -1.69 10.44
C MET A 80 -0.84 -3.19 10.16
N ASN A 81 -1.01 -3.54 8.88
CA ASN A 81 -1.09 -4.93 8.45
C ASN A 81 0.14 -5.73 8.94
N PRO A 82 -0.03 -6.87 9.62
CA PRO A 82 1.05 -7.55 10.30
C PRO A 82 2.09 -8.14 9.33
N GLU A 83 1.63 -8.69 8.20
CA GLU A 83 2.52 -9.26 7.16
C GLU A 83 3.38 -8.15 6.52
N TRP A 84 2.77 -6.99 6.28
CA TRP A 84 3.48 -5.80 5.83
C TRP A 84 4.42 -5.24 6.89
N LYS A 85 3.97 -5.12 8.15
CA LYS A 85 4.75 -4.62 9.28
C LYS A 85 6.03 -5.44 9.45
N ASP A 86 5.93 -6.76 9.43
CA ASP A 86 7.08 -7.67 9.50
C ASP A 86 8.05 -7.47 8.32
N ARG A 87 7.54 -7.31 7.09
CA ARG A 87 8.37 -7.04 5.91
C ARG A 87 9.10 -5.70 5.97
N VAL A 88 8.43 -4.63 6.40
CA VAL A 88 9.07 -3.32 6.58
C VAL A 88 10.10 -3.41 7.71
N ALA A 89 9.78 -4.06 8.82
CA ALA A 89 10.70 -4.27 9.93
C ALA A 89 11.99 -4.98 9.48
N LYS A 90 11.87 -6.08 8.72
CA LYS A 90 13.03 -6.79 8.15
C LYS A 90 13.91 -5.89 7.27
N ARG A 91 13.30 -5.04 6.44
CA ARG A 91 14.04 -4.06 5.61
C ARG A 91 14.72 -2.98 6.44
N MET A 92 14.17 -2.64 7.60
CA MET A 92 14.68 -1.61 8.51
C MET A 92 15.67 -2.12 9.55
N GLY A 93 15.99 -3.42 9.55
CA GLY A 93 16.89 -4.03 10.53
C GLY A 93 16.22 -4.50 11.83
N GLY A 94 14.89 -4.58 11.85
CA GLY A 94 14.12 -5.14 12.96
C GLY A 94 12.88 -4.31 13.33
N MET A 95 12.04 -4.87 14.20
CA MET A 95 10.80 -4.21 14.65
C MET A 95 11.08 -2.94 15.47
N GLU A 96 12.10 -2.98 16.33
CA GLU A 96 12.51 -1.82 17.15
C GLU A 96 12.93 -0.64 16.27
N ALA A 97 13.70 -0.89 15.20
CA ALA A 97 14.13 0.13 14.26
C ALA A 97 12.94 0.76 13.52
N LEU A 98 11.96 -0.05 13.12
CA LEU A 98 10.72 0.41 12.51
C LEU A 98 9.92 1.30 13.47
N GLU A 99 9.67 0.85 14.70
CA GLU A 99 8.88 1.61 15.69
C GLU A 99 9.57 2.92 16.09
N LYS A 100 10.90 2.90 16.22
CA LYS A 100 11.70 4.11 16.44
C LYS A 100 11.56 5.10 15.28
N GLN A 101 11.58 4.62 14.04
CA GLN A 101 11.40 5.49 12.87
C GLN A 101 9.99 6.09 12.84
N LEU A 102 8.95 5.28 13.00
CA LEU A 102 7.55 5.74 12.95
C LEU A 102 7.25 6.77 14.04
N SER A 103 7.70 6.52 15.27
CA SER A 103 7.57 7.49 16.36
C SER A 103 8.41 8.75 16.14
N GLY A 104 9.56 8.64 15.48
CA GLY A 104 10.40 9.75 15.07
C GLY A 104 9.70 10.69 14.08
N VAL A 105 9.00 10.15 13.08
CA VAL A 105 8.26 10.93 12.08
C VAL A 105 7.20 11.82 12.73
N ALA A 106 6.38 11.27 13.64
CA ALA A 106 5.35 12.04 14.33
C ALA A 106 5.95 13.18 15.17
N LYS A 107 7.05 12.90 15.90
CA LYS A 107 7.77 13.93 16.67
C LYS A 107 8.33 15.03 15.77
N GLN A 108 8.93 14.64 14.64
CA GLN A 108 9.50 15.57 13.67
C GLN A 108 8.43 16.48 13.06
N MET A 109 7.25 15.93 12.70
CA MET A 109 6.14 16.75 12.19
C MET A 109 5.77 17.85 13.18
N VAL A 110 5.60 17.51 14.46
CA VAL A 110 5.28 18.47 15.52
C VAL A 110 6.37 19.53 15.66
N GLN A 111 7.63 19.13 15.72
CA GLN A 111 8.78 20.04 15.83
C GLN A 111 8.89 21.01 14.64
N GLN A 112 8.49 20.57 13.44
CA GLN A 112 8.50 21.37 12.22
C GLN A 112 7.22 22.19 12.02
N GLY A 113 6.31 22.22 13.00
CA GLY A 113 5.05 22.95 12.88
C GLY A 113 4.09 22.34 11.83
N VAL A 114 4.29 21.07 11.48
CA VAL A 114 3.44 20.32 10.55
C VAL A 114 2.34 19.63 11.34
N SER A 115 1.09 19.88 10.96
CA SER A 115 -0.10 19.26 11.54
C SER A 115 -0.97 18.69 10.44
N MET A 116 -1.43 17.44 10.59
CA MET A 116 -2.47 16.90 9.72
C MET A 116 -3.81 17.49 10.15
N ILE A 117 -4.51 18.16 9.23
CA ILE A 117 -5.78 18.85 9.51
C ILE A 117 -6.97 18.16 8.84
N SER A 118 -6.72 17.24 7.91
CA SER A 118 -7.74 16.40 7.28
C SER A 118 -7.11 15.12 6.79
N PHE A 119 -7.83 14.01 6.93
CA PHE A 119 -7.59 12.73 6.29
C PHE A 119 -8.95 12.17 5.93
N LYS A 120 -9.23 11.95 4.65
CA LYS A 120 -10.52 11.40 4.21
C LYS A 120 -10.34 10.39 3.08
N PRO A 121 -11.10 9.28 3.06
CA PRO A 121 -11.35 8.53 1.83
C PRO A 121 -11.89 9.45 0.74
N GLN A 122 -11.47 9.25 -0.49
CA GLN A 122 -11.96 9.94 -1.67
C GLN A 122 -11.93 9.03 -2.89
N GLY A 123 -12.75 9.32 -3.89
CA GLY A 123 -12.80 8.52 -5.11
C GLY A 123 -13.41 7.13 -4.89
N GLN A 124 -13.30 6.30 -5.93
CA GLN A 124 -13.95 4.98 -5.96
C GLN A 124 -13.00 3.90 -5.42
N PRO A 125 -13.38 3.16 -4.36
CA PRO A 125 -12.62 2.01 -3.89
C PRO A 125 -12.61 0.88 -4.92
N ARG A 126 -11.54 0.08 -4.91
CA ARG A 126 -11.45 -1.18 -5.67
C ARG A 126 -11.14 -2.33 -4.73
N SER A 127 -11.91 -3.41 -4.82
CA SER A 127 -11.83 -4.54 -3.92
C SER A 127 -11.44 -5.82 -4.63
N PHE A 128 -10.70 -6.68 -3.94
CA PHE A 128 -10.21 -7.95 -4.44
C PHE A 128 -10.36 -9.03 -3.38
N GLU A 129 -10.72 -10.23 -3.82
CA GLU A 129 -10.45 -11.44 -3.06
C GLU A 129 -8.97 -11.79 -3.12
N VAL A 130 -8.35 -11.96 -1.95
CA VAL A 130 -6.94 -12.30 -1.85
C VAL A 130 -6.66 -13.40 -0.83
N GLY A 131 -5.49 -14.02 -0.93
CA GLY A 131 -4.93 -14.90 0.10
C GLY A 131 -3.44 -15.18 -0.15
N PRO A 132 -2.77 -15.88 0.78
CA PRO A 132 -1.31 -16.07 0.75
C PRO A 132 -0.83 -16.98 -0.40
N GLY A 133 -1.73 -17.65 -1.12
CA GLY A 133 -1.39 -18.46 -2.29
C GLY A 133 -2.14 -19.79 -2.33
N ARG A 134 -1.42 -20.85 -2.69
CA ARG A 134 -1.98 -22.19 -2.89
C ARG A 134 -2.01 -22.97 -1.58
N LYS A 135 -3.01 -23.82 -1.42
CA LYS A 135 -3.09 -24.87 -0.40
C LYS A 135 -3.13 -26.21 -1.11
N VAL A 136 -2.28 -27.12 -0.67
CA VAL A 136 -2.33 -28.53 -1.10
C VAL A 136 -3.33 -29.24 -0.21
N GLU A 137 -4.37 -29.80 -0.81
CA GLU A 137 -5.34 -30.64 -0.11
C GLU A 137 -5.32 -32.04 -0.70
N THR A 138 -5.36 -33.06 0.15
CA THR A 138 -5.49 -34.44 -0.30
C THR A 138 -6.97 -34.71 -0.54
N VAL A 139 -7.37 -34.82 -1.81
CA VAL A 139 -8.73 -35.19 -2.22
C VAL A 139 -8.65 -36.57 -2.86
N ASN A 140 -9.33 -37.56 -2.29
CA ASN A 140 -9.33 -38.95 -2.76
C ASN A 140 -7.93 -39.60 -2.87
N GLY A 141 -6.99 -39.20 -2.02
CA GLY A 141 -5.61 -39.74 -2.02
C GLY A 141 -4.65 -39.03 -2.98
N GLU A 142 -5.13 -38.11 -3.81
CA GLU A 142 -4.31 -37.24 -4.66
C GLU A 142 -4.12 -35.86 -4.05
N GLN A 143 -2.92 -35.30 -4.21
CA GLN A 143 -2.63 -33.92 -3.80
C GLN A 143 -3.15 -32.95 -4.86
N VAL A 144 -4.16 -32.15 -4.49
CA VAL A 144 -4.74 -31.11 -5.33
C VAL A 144 -4.32 -29.75 -4.80
N GLU A 145 -3.66 -28.95 -5.65
CA GLU A 145 -3.41 -27.54 -5.35
C GLU A 145 -4.65 -26.70 -5.61
N SER A 146 -5.13 -26.01 -4.57
CA SER A 146 -6.23 -25.04 -4.64
C SER A 146 -5.75 -23.65 -4.28
N LEU A 147 -6.30 -22.61 -4.91
CA LEU A 147 -6.01 -21.22 -4.54
C LEU A 147 -6.84 -20.82 -3.32
N VAL A 148 -6.20 -20.21 -2.33
CA VAL A 148 -6.86 -19.72 -1.12
C VAL A 148 -7.23 -18.25 -1.28
N PHE A 149 -8.52 -17.95 -1.14
CA PHE A 149 -9.07 -16.60 -1.17
C PHE A 149 -9.82 -16.32 0.15
N ASN A 150 -9.08 -16.15 1.25
CA ASN A 150 -9.65 -16.05 2.59
C ASN A 150 -9.68 -14.62 3.15
N LYS A 151 -9.21 -13.63 2.39
CA LYS A 151 -9.16 -12.22 2.79
C LYS A 151 -9.85 -11.33 1.76
N TRP A 152 -10.38 -10.23 2.26
CA TRP A 152 -10.75 -9.06 1.47
C TRP A 152 -9.60 -8.05 1.49
N MET A 153 -9.24 -7.54 0.32
CA MET A 153 -8.34 -6.40 0.17
C MET A 153 -9.06 -5.28 -0.57
N VAL A 154 -9.06 -4.08 -0.02
CA VAL A 154 -9.71 -2.91 -0.63
C VAL A 154 -8.70 -1.78 -0.75
N LEU A 155 -8.47 -1.32 -1.98
CA LEU A 155 -7.72 -0.10 -2.29
C LEU A 155 -8.67 1.09 -2.17
N ILE A 156 -8.37 2.00 -1.25
CA ILE A 156 -9.22 3.14 -0.91
C ILE A 156 -8.39 4.41 -1.14
N PRO A 157 -8.64 5.19 -2.21
CA PRO A 157 -7.95 6.45 -2.39
C PRO A 157 -8.29 7.43 -1.26
N THR A 158 -7.35 8.31 -0.91
CA THR A 158 -7.46 9.25 0.22
C THR A 158 -6.92 10.63 -0.15
N SER A 159 -7.50 11.68 0.46
CA SER A 159 -6.92 13.03 0.48
C SER A 159 -6.55 13.37 1.91
N THR A 160 -5.32 13.82 2.09
CA THR A 160 -4.77 14.26 3.35
C THR A 160 -4.30 15.70 3.22
N LYS A 161 -4.73 16.57 4.14
CA LYS A 161 -4.29 17.97 4.18
C LYS A 161 -3.38 18.19 5.36
N PHE A 162 -2.23 18.78 5.08
CA PHE A 162 -1.24 19.18 6.07
C PHE A 162 -1.20 20.69 6.15
N ARG A 163 -1.18 21.21 7.37
CA ARG A 163 -0.91 22.61 7.67
C ARG A 163 0.51 22.72 8.20
N ILE A 164 1.30 23.60 7.59
CA ILE A 164 2.68 23.87 7.97
C ILE A 164 2.78 25.31 8.47
N LEU A 165 3.20 25.46 9.72
CA LEU A 165 3.53 26.75 10.33
C LEU A 165 5.02 27.03 10.09
N ARG A 166 5.34 28.06 9.30
CA ARG A 166 6.72 28.46 9.04
C ARG A 166 7.14 29.54 10.03
N GLN A 167 8.33 29.39 10.59
CA GLN A 167 8.86 30.38 11.54
C GLN A 167 8.96 31.76 10.86
N GLY A 168 8.31 32.76 11.45
CA GLY A 168 8.30 34.13 10.93
C GLY A 168 7.27 34.43 9.83
N ASP A 169 6.49 33.45 9.38
CA ASP A 169 5.37 33.67 8.44
C ASP A 169 4.04 33.48 9.16
N PRO A 170 3.19 34.53 9.25
CA PRO A 170 1.88 34.42 9.90
C PRO A 170 0.88 33.58 9.10
N LYS A 171 1.14 33.31 7.81
CA LYS A 171 0.23 32.54 6.96
C LYS A 171 0.63 31.06 6.93
N PRO A 172 -0.24 30.15 7.39
CA PRO A 172 0.02 28.72 7.27
C PRO A 172 0.02 28.29 5.79
N LEU A 173 0.97 27.43 5.42
CA LEU A 173 0.95 26.73 4.14
C LEU A 173 0.07 25.49 4.27
N VAL A 174 -0.87 25.27 3.34
CA VAL A 174 -1.65 24.04 3.27
C VAL A 174 -1.19 23.20 2.09
N ILE A 175 -0.84 21.95 2.34
CA ILE A 175 -0.49 20.97 1.31
C ILE A 175 -1.55 19.89 1.30
N GLU A 176 -2.14 19.65 0.14
CA GLU A 176 -2.99 18.50 -0.11
C GLU A 176 -2.16 17.37 -0.71
N SER A 177 -2.28 16.18 -0.11
CA SER A 177 -1.65 14.95 -0.58
C SER A 177 -2.74 13.98 -0.98
N ILE A 178 -2.72 13.56 -2.24
CA ILE A 178 -3.52 12.46 -2.76
C ILE A 178 -2.73 11.18 -2.53
N GLY A 179 -3.37 10.16 -1.97
CA GLY A 179 -2.78 8.85 -1.77
C GLY A 179 -3.85 7.77 -1.73
N PHE A 180 -3.54 6.66 -1.08
CA PHE A 180 -4.51 5.60 -0.81
C PHE A 180 -4.09 4.78 0.40
N GLN A 181 -5.06 4.09 0.98
CA GLN A 181 -4.84 3.03 1.96
C GLN A 181 -5.25 1.69 1.35
N VAL A 182 -4.54 0.63 1.71
CA VAL A 182 -4.98 -0.75 1.47
C VAL A 182 -5.56 -1.28 2.77
N ALA A 183 -6.87 -1.51 2.81
CA ALA A 183 -7.54 -2.15 3.93
C ALA A 183 -7.62 -3.66 3.69
N VAL A 184 -7.15 -4.45 4.65
CA VAL A 184 -7.16 -5.92 4.58
C VAL A 184 -7.88 -6.50 5.79
N SER A 185 -8.78 -7.45 5.56
CA SER A 185 -9.44 -8.22 6.62
C SER A 185 -9.66 -9.67 6.21
N ASP A 186 -9.67 -10.59 7.17
CA ASP A 186 -10.18 -11.93 6.94
C ASP A 186 -11.67 -11.87 6.60
N LYS A 187 -12.11 -12.71 5.66
CA LYS A 187 -13.52 -12.81 5.30
C LYS A 187 -14.37 -13.10 6.54
N GLY A 188 -15.46 -12.35 6.70
CA GLY A 188 -16.41 -12.50 7.81
C GLY A 188 -16.01 -11.84 9.14
N LYS A 189 -14.80 -11.28 9.27
CA LYS A 189 -14.37 -10.63 10.52
C LYS A 189 -14.60 -9.12 10.53
N ASN A 190 -14.36 -8.44 9.40
CA ASN A 190 -14.34 -6.97 9.32
C ASN A 190 -13.39 -6.30 10.33
N ASP A 191 -12.40 -7.02 10.85
CA ASP A 191 -11.27 -6.43 11.59
C ASP A 191 -10.23 -6.00 10.57
N TRP A 192 -10.21 -4.70 10.29
CA TRP A 192 -9.41 -4.11 9.23
C TRP A 192 -8.02 -3.75 9.75
N THR A 193 -7.01 -4.15 8.97
CA THR A 193 -5.63 -3.70 9.08
C THR A 193 -5.25 -2.91 7.84
N PHE A 194 -4.23 -2.05 7.94
CA PHE A 194 -3.93 -1.06 6.91
C PHE A 194 -2.49 -1.14 6.41
N ILE A 195 -2.33 -0.91 5.12
CA ILE A 195 -1.04 -0.60 4.48
C ILE A 195 -1.18 0.81 3.90
N ASP A 196 -0.30 1.70 4.32
CA ASP A 196 -0.21 3.02 3.69
C ASP A 196 0.34 2.87 2.27
N GLY A 197 -0.35 3.48 1.30
CA GLY A 197 0.00 3.36 -0.12
C GLY A 197 1.25 4.15 -0.52
N SER A 198 1.81 4.98 0.36
CA SER A 198 3.01 5.74 0.03
C SER A 198 4.22 4.81 -0.14
N GLY A 199 4.83 4.86 -1.33
CA GLY A 199 5.97 4.00 -1.66
C GLY A 199 5.64 2.51 -1.82
N LEU A 200 4.35 2.14 -1.82
CA LEU A 200 3.91 0.76 -2.03
C LEU A 200 3.94 0.40 -3.53
N SER A 201 4.58 -0.72 -3.88
CA SER A 201 4.55 -1.26 -5.24
C SER A 201 3.55 -2.41 -5.40
N VAL A 202 3.16 -2.73 -6.63
CA VAL A 202 2.36 -3.93 -6.93
C VAL A 202 3.10 -5.20 -6.52
N ASN A 203 4.42 -5.24 -6.68
CA ASN A 203 5.25 -6.39 -6.31
C ASN A 203 5.25 -6.61 -4.78
N ASP A 204 5.26 -5.54 -4.00
CA ASP A 204 5.13 -5.62 -2.55
C ASP A 204 3.82 -6.30 -2.15
N LEU A 205 2.70 -5.88 -2.73
CA LEU A 205 1.39 -6.50 -2.47
C LEU A 205 1.34 -7.96 -2.92
N ARG A 206 1.86 -8.29 -4.12
CA ARG A 206 1.90 -9.68 -4.62
C ARG A 206 2.77 -10.60 -3.78
N SER A 207 3.81 -10.06 -3.14
CA SER A 207 4.67 -10.83 -2.26
C SER A 207 3.95 -11.28 -0.98
N ILE A 208 2.84 -10.61 -0.61
CA ILE A 208 1.98 -10.97 0.52
C ILE A 208 0.76 -11.75 0.01
N TYR A 209 0.17 -11.28 -1.08
CA TYR A 209 -1.06 -11.80 -1.68
C TYR A 209 -0.78 -12.37 -3.06
N ALA A 210 -0.33 -13.62 -3.11
CA ALA A 210 0.05 -14.28 -4.37
C ALA A 210 -1.11 -14.43 -5.36
N THR A 211 -2.36 -14.36 -4.88
CA THR A 211 -3.57 -14.49 -5.70
C THR A 211 -4.05 -13.16 -6.32
N LEU A 212 -3.27 -12.08 -6.17
CA LEU A 212 -3.64 -10.76 -6.66
C LEU A 212 -3.67 -10.71 -8.21
N PRO A 213 -4.62 -10.00 -8.84
CA PRO A 213 -4.69 -9.89 -10.29
C PRO A 213 -3.41 -9.34 -10.95
N GLN A 214 -3.14 -9.83 -12.17
CA GLN A 214 -1.97 -9.45 -12.97
C GLN A 214 -2.04 -8.00 -13.49
N ASP A 215 -3.25 -7.49 -13.68
CA ASP A 215 -3.60 -6.19 -14.25
C ASP A 215 -4.01 -5.17 -13.18
N ILE A 216 -3.69 -5.43 -11.91
CA ILE A 216 -3.98 -4.47 -10.85
C ILE A 216 -3.21 -3.17 -11.06
N GLU A 217 -3.94 -2.06 -11.01
CA GLU A 217 -3.37 -0.72 -10.95
C GLU A 217 -3.52 -0.19 -9.53
N LEU A 218 -2.54 0.56 -9.04
CA LEU A 218 -2.65 1.26 -7.76
C LEU A 218 -3.26 2.65 -7.96
N PRO A 219 -4.04 3.19 -7.00
CA PRO A 219 -4.45 4.58 -7.06
C PRO A 219 -3.23 5.53 -7.13
N PRO A 220 -3.37 6.70 -7.75
CA PRO A 220 -2.27 7.66 -7.87
C PRO A 220 -1.85 8.21 -6.50
N VAL A 221 -0.59 8.65 -6.42
CA VAL A 221 -0.04 9.37 -5.27
C VAL A 221 0.51 10.70 -5.76
N GLU A 222 -0.02 11.80 -5.24
CA GLU A 222 0.31 13.16 -5.69
C GLU A 222 0.37 14.13 -4.52
N LYS A 223 1.11 15.22 -4.67
CA LYS A 223 1.13 16.33 -3.70
C LYS A 223 0.88 17.64 -4.43
N ARG A 224 0.03 18.48 -3.85
CA ARG A 224 -0.38 19.77 -4.39
C ARG A 224 -0.36 20.82 -3.28
N GLU A 225 0.20 21.98 -3.56
CA GLU A 225 0.06 23.15 -2.68
C GLU A 225 -1.36 23.71 -2.85
N SER A 226 -2.06 23.90 -1.74
CA SER A 226 -3.36 24.59 -1.72
C SER A 226 -3.12 25.96 -1.09
N ARG A 227 -3.22 27.01 -1.91
CA ARG A 227 -3.11 28.40 -1.48
C ARG A 227 -4.43 28.94 -0.94
#